data_AF-A0A2M7IZN5-F1
#
_entry.id   AF-A0A2M7IZN5-F1
#
_cell.length_a   1.000
_cell.length_b   1.000
_cell.length_c   1.000
_cell.angle_alpha   90.00
_cell.angle_beta   90.00
_cell.angle_gamma   90.00
#
_symmetry.space_group_name_H-M   'P 1'
#
loop_
_entity.id
_entity.type
_entity.pdbx_description
1 polymer ?
#
loop_
_entity_poly.entity_id
_entity_poly.type
_entity_poly.pdbx_seq_one_letter_code
_entity_poly.pdbx_strand_id
1 'polypeptide(L)' 'SDGNKRIGAFLFIWFLQRNQHHLKSDGELKINDNALAAIALLVAQSDPAQKQLMIHLIMNLIRG' A
#
# COMPACT_ATOMS: atom_id res chain seq x y z
N SER A 1 16.47 -9.13 -5.19
CA SER A 1 16.03 -9.86 -3.99
C SER A 1 14.64 -9.46 -3.58
N ASP A 2 13.80 -10.47 -3.40
CA ASP A 2 12.37 -10.34 -3.07
C ASP A 2 12.11 -9.78 -1.65
N GLY A 3 13.09 -9.90 -0.75
CA GLY A 3 13.05 -9.31 0.60
C GLY A 3 12.94 -7.78 0.60
N ASN A 4 13.65 -7.09 -0.31
CA ASN A 4 13.64 -5.62 -0.36
C ASN A 4 12.27 -5.07 -0.81
N LYS A 5 11.54 -5.80 -1.66
CA LYS A 5 10.20 -5.42 -2.10
C LYS A 5 9.20 -5.53 -0.96
N ARG A 6 9.24 -6.62 -0.19
CA ARG A 6 8.39 -6.84 0.99
C ARG A 6 8.62 -5.79 2.06
N ILE A 7 9.90 -5.52 2.39
CA ILE A 7 10.25 -4.47 3.37
C ILE A 7 9.78 -3.09 2.89
N GLY A 8 9.98 -2.77 1.60
CA GLY A 8 9.51 -1.52 1.01
C GLY A 8 8.00 -1.35 1.04
N ALA A 9 7.24 -2.41 0.72
CA ALA A 9 5.78 -2.41 0.81
C ALA A 9 5.31 -2.17 2.25
N PHE A 10 5.94 -2.85 3.20
CA PHE A 10 5.60 -2.73 4.62
C PHE A 10 5.90 -1.33 5.17
N LEU A 11 7.06 -0.75 4.83
CA LEU A 11 7.42 0.63 5.20
C LEU A 11 6.43 1.66 4.65
N PHE A 12 5.95 1.45 3.42
CA PHE A 12 4.97 2.33 2.81
C PHE A 12 3.59 2.23 3.48
N ILE A 13 3.12 1.02 3.77
CA ILE A 13 1.89 0.80 4.55
C ILE A 13 2.00 1.45 5.94
N TRP A 14 3.14 1.23 6.61
CA TRP A 14 3.40 1.80 7.93
C TRP A 14 3.42 3.33 7.90
N PHE A 15 3.98 3.93 6.85
CA PHE A 15 3.93 5.38 6.64
C PHE A 15 2.48 5.90 6.53
N LEU A 16 1.62 5.23 5.77
CA LEU A 16 0.20 5.63 5.65
C LEU A 16 -0.56 5.51 6.97
N GLN A 17 -0.30 4.45 7.75
CA GLN A 17 -0.87 4.28 9.08
C GLN A 17 -0.42 5.41 10.01
N ARG A 18 0.88 5.71 10.04
CA ARG A 18 1.45 6.75 10.91
C ARG A 18 0.95 8.16 10.59
N ASN A 19 0.61 8.45 9.34
CA ASN A 19 0.08 9.74 8.90
C ASN A 19 -1.46 9.82 8.94
N GLN A 20 -2.15 8.83 9.52
CA GLN A 20 -3.62 8.79 9.62
C GLN A 20 -4.37 8.88 8.27
N HIS A 21 -3.67 8.70 7.14
CA HIS A 21 -4.27 8.70 5.80
C HIS A 21 -5.11 7.44 5.50
N HIS A 22 -5.13 6.48 6.42
CA HIS A 22 -6.03 5.34 6.42
C HIS A 22 -7.43 5.68 6.98
N LEU A 23 -7.64 6.90 7.47
CA LEU A 23 -8.92 7.39 7.97
C LEU A 23 -9.48 8.47 7.04
N LYS A 24 -10.78 8.43 6.83
CA LYS A 24 -11.54 9.53 6.22
C LYS A 24 -11.78 10.63 7.26
N SER A 25 -12.20 11.81 6.80
CA SER A 25 -12.49 12.97 7.65
C SER A 25 -13.63 12.73 8.66
N ASP A 26 -14.46 11.72 8.42
CA ASP A 26 -15.56 11.27 9.29
C ASP A 26 -15.13 10.19 10.30
N GLY A 27 -13.88 9.74 10.26
CA GLY A 27 -13.34 8.69 11.13
C GLY A 27 -13.54 7.26 10.60
N GLU A 28 -14.18 7.07 9.44
CA GLU A 28 -14.22 5.75 8.81
C GLU A 28 -12.86 5.32 8.28
N LEU A 29 -12.60 4.01 8.29
CA LEU A 29 -11.44 3.44 7.62
C LEU A 29 -11.55 3.69 6.11
N LYS A 30 -10.66 4.55 5.59
CA LYS A 30 -10.46 4.76 4.16
C LYS A 30 -9.91 3.50 3.48
N ILE A 31 -9.07 2.75 4.21
CA ILE A 31 -8.52 1.47 3.76
C ILE A 31 -8.65 0.48 4.92
N ASN A 32 -9.33 -0.65 4.69
CA ASN A 32 -9.42 -1.71 5.68
C ASN A 32 -8.15 -2.59 5.71
N ASP A 33 -7.97 -3.36 6.78
CA ASP A 33 -6.79 -4.22 6.95
C ASP A 33 -6.62 -5.25 5.82
N ASN A 34 -7.73 -5.74 5.26
CA ASN A 34 -7.72 -6.67 4.13
C ASN A 34 -7.12 -6.03 2.87
N ALA A 35 -7.43 -4.76 2.59
CA ALA A 35 -6.88 -4.03 1.47
C ALA A 35 -5.37 -3.74 1.66
N LEU A 36 -4.94 -3.45 2.88
CA LEU A 36 -3.51 -3.32 3.21
C LEU A 36 -2.76 -4.63 2.99
N ALA A 37 -3.32 -5.76 3.44
CA ALA A 37 -2.74 -7.08 3.21
C ALA A 37 -2.66 -7.43 1.71
N ALA A 38 -3.72 -7.11 0.95
CA ALA A 38 -3.74 -7.30 -0.50
C ALA A 38 -2.66 -6.48 -1.21
N ILE A 39 -2.47 -5.21 -0.84
CA ILE A 39 -1.42 -4.33 -1.39
C ILE A 39 -0.02 -4.90 -1.10
N ALA A 40 0.22 -5.37 0.13
CA ALA A 40 1.51 -5.98 0.49
C ALA A 40 1.83 -7.21 -0.37
N LEU A 41 0.84 -8.07 -0.61
CA LEU A 41 0.98 -9.26 -1.47
C LEU A 41 1.21 -8.87 -2.94
N LEU A 42 0.48 -7.87 -3.44
CA LEU A 42 0.62 -7.36 -4.80
C LEU A 42 2.04 -6.83 -5.06
N VAL A 43 2.60 -6.05 -4.11
CA VAL A 43 3.97 -5.54 -4.23
C VAL A 43 5.00 -6.66 -4.13
N ALA A 44 4.80 -7.62 -3.24
CA ALA A 44 5.69 -8.77 -3.10
C ALA A 44 5.77 -9.59 -4.40
N GLN A 45 4.63 -9.83 -5.05
CA GLN A 45 4.56 -10.63 -6.28
C GLN A 45 4.84 -9.83 -7.56
N SER A 46 4.91 -8.50 -7.48
CA SER A 46 5.08 -7.63 -8.65
C SER A 46 6.41 -7.81 -9.38
N ASP A 47 6.37 -7.67 -10.71
CA ASP A 47 7.57 -7.54 -11.53
C ASP A 47 8.27 -6.20 -11.24
N PRO A 48 9.59 -6.17 -10.92
CA PRO A 48 10.34 -4.92 -10.73
C PRO A 48 10.19 -3.92 -11.89
N ALA A 49 10.05 -4.41 -13.13
CA ALA A 49 9.86 -3.57 -14.31
C ALA A 49 8.55 -2.78 -14.27
N GLN A 50 7.55 -3.28 -13.54
CA GLN A 50 6.23 -2.65 -13.40
C GLN A 50 6.11 -1.75 -12.16
N LYS A 51 7.23 -1.35 -11.54
CA LYS A 51 7.27 -0.50 -10.33
C LYS A 51 6.35 0.72 -10.45
N GLN A 52 6.40 1.45 -11.57
CA GLN A 52 5.62 2.67 -11.74
C GLN A 52 4.12 2.40 -11.80
N LEU A 53 3.70 1.33 -12.48
CA LEU A 53 2.31 0.90 -12.50
C LEU A 53 1.82 0.55 -11.10
N MET A 54 2.64 -0.19 -10.33
CA MET A 54 2.32 -0.59 -8.96
C MET A 54 2.12 0.62 -8.05
N ILE A 55 2.99 1.63 -8.16
CA ILE A 55 2.84 2.90 -7.43
C ILE A 55 1.51 3.59 -7.77
N HIS A 56 1.17 3.69 -9.06
CA HIS A 56 -0.09 4.33 -9.48
C HIS A 56 -1.34 3.59 -8.99
N LEU A 57 -1.34 2.25 -9.06
CA LEU A 57 -2.43 1.43 -8.55
C LEU A 57 -2.63 1.63 -7.05
N ILE A 58 -1.54 1.58 -6.29
CA ILE A 58 -1.55 1.79 -4.85
C ILE A 58 -2.05 3.19 -4.50
N MET A 59 -1.58 4.23 -5.20
CA MET A 59 -2.06 5.60 -4.99
C MET A 59 -3.55 5.75 -5.32
N ASN A 60 -4.07 5.07 -6.35
CA ASN A 60 -5.49 5.08 -6.66
C ASN A 60 -6.32 4.41 -5.56
N LEU A 61 -5.86 3.26 -5.03
CA LEU A 61 -6.53 2.56 -3.94
C LEU A 61 -6.56 3.38 -2.64
N ILE A 62 -5.54 4.23 -2.41
CA ILE A 62 -5.46 5.12 -1.23
C ILE A 62 -6.25 6.41 -1.44
N ARG A 63 -6.43 6.86 -2.69
CA ARG A 63 -7.21 8.07 -2.99
C ARG A 63 -8.70 7.84 -2.80
N GLY A 64 -9.18 6.65 -3.17
CA GLY A 64 -10.58 6.22 -3.08
C GLY A 64 -11.15 6.26 -1.67
#